data_AF-A0A3N5XC83-F1
#
_entry.id   AF-A0A3N5XC83-F1
#
_cell.length_a   1.000
_cell.length_b   1.000
_cell.length_c   1.000
_cell.angle_alpha   90.00
_cell.angle_beta   90.00
_cell.angle_gamma   90.00
#
_symmetry.space_group_name_H-M   'P 1'
#
loop_
_entity.id
_entity.type
_entity.pdbx_description
1 polymer ?
#
loop_
_entity_poly.entity_id
_entity_poly.type
_entity_poly.pdbx_seq_one_letter_code
_entity_poly.pdbx_strand_id
1 'polypeptide(L)'
;MNPIRTLIMGAAGRDFHNFNVFFRGNKDYKVVAFTAAQIPNIDGRKYPAVLAGELYPDGIPIYDESELVRLIKDEKIEQVIFAYSDVPHEFV
;
A
#
# COMPACT_ATOMS: atom_id res chain seq x y z
N MET A 1 -8.04 -18.33 8.96
CA MET A 1 -6.62 -17.91 8.97
C MET A 1 -6.57 -16.42 9.26
N ASN A 2 -5.45 -15.90 9.76
CA ASN A 2 -5.30 -14.45 9.94
C ASN A 2 -5.08 -13.78 8.57
N PRO A 3 -5.57 -12.55 8.35
CA PRO A 3 -5.34 -11.83 7.09
C PRO A 3 -3.85 -11.55 6.89
N ILE A 4 -3.37 -11.70 5.66
CA ILE A 4 -1.99 -11.45 5.27
C ILE A 4 -1.72 -9.96 5.37
N ARG A 5 -0.77 -9.58 6.23
CA ARG A 5 -0.37 -8.18 6.41
C ARG A 5 0.43 -7.71 5.22
N THR A 6 -0.15 -6.79 4.47
CA THR A 6 0.32 -6.40 3.15
C THR A 6 0.69 -4.92 3.12
N LEU A 7 1.80 -4.59 2.46
CA LEU A 7 2.18 -3.23 2.12
C LEU A 7 2.21 -3.11 0.59
N ILE A 8 1.67 -2.03 0.04
CA ILE A 8 1.66 -1.80 -1.41
C ILE A 8 2.59 -0.62 -1.72
N MET A 9 3.54 -0.81 -2.63
CA MET A 9 4.47 0.24 -3.07
C MET A 9 4.20 0.65 -4.51
N GLY A 10 4.23 1.95 -4.79
CA GLY A 10 3.97 2.47 -6.13
C GLY A 10 4.01 4.00 -6.19
N ALA A 11 3.42 4.56 -7.24
CA ALA A 11 3.42 6.00 -7.51
C ALA A 11 1.99 6.55 -7.72
N ALA A 12 1.06 6.24 -6.80
CA ALA A 12 -0.31 6.77 -6.76
C ALA A 12 -1.18 6.52 -8.01
N GLY A 13 -0.90 5.45 -8.73
CA GLY A 13 -1.67 4.99 -9.88
C GLY A 13 -2.04 3.53 -9.73
N ARG A 14 -1.12 2.65 -10.14
CA ARG A 14 -1.34 1.19 -10.17
C ARG A 14 -1.47 0.57 -8.78
N ASP A 15 -0.77 1.09 -7.78
CA ASP A 15 -0.94 0.76 -6.36
C ASP A 15 -2.40 0.93 -5.89
N PHE A 16 -2.98 2.11 -6.09
CA PHE A 16 -4.37 2.38 -5.74
C PHE A 16 -5.34 1.58 -6.61
N HIS A 17 -5.03 1.40 -7.90
CA HIS A 17 -5.85 0.56 -8.77
C HIS A 17 -5.90 -0.89 -8.27
N ASN A 18 -4.74 -1.50 -8.02
CA ASN A 18 -4.62 -2.87 -7.50
C ASN A 18 -5.38 -3.01 -6.18
N PHE A 19 -5.26 -2.02 -5.27
CA PHE A 19 -6.05 -1.99 -4.04
C PHE A 19 -7.55 -2.07 -4.33
N ASN A 20 -8.07 -1.19 -5.20
CA ASN A 20 -9.50 -1.09 -5.46
C ASN A 20 -10.11 -2.34 -6.11
N VAL A 21 -9.36 -3.01 -6.99
CA VAL A 21 -9.87 -4.15 -7.77
C VAL A 21 -9.66 -5.50 -7.11
N PHE A 22 -8.66 -5.65 -6.24
CA PHE A 22 -8.30 -6.94 -5.64
C PHE A 22 -8.34 -6.97 -4.12
N PHE A 23 -7.80 -5.93 -3.45
CA PHE A 23 -7.66 -5.94 -1.99
C PHE A 23 -8.88 -5.37 -1.25
N ARG A 24 -9.59 -4.43 -1.85
CA ARG A 24 -10.73 -3.75 -1.24
C ARG A 24 -11.85 -4.76 -0.96
N GLY A 25 -12.20 -4.90 0.33
CA GLY A 25 -13.22 -5.85 0.78
C GLY A 25 -12.75 -7.30 0.87
N ASN A 26 -11.51 -7.60 0.48
CA ASN A 26 -10.95 -8.94 0.57
C ASN A 26 -10.42 -9.20 1.99
N LYS A 27 -11.10 -10.10 2.71
CA LYS A 27 -10.79 -10.41 4.13
C LYS A 27 -9.55 -11.26 4.32
N ASP A 28 -8.99 -11.82 3.25
CA ASP A 28 -7.75 -12.61 3.31
C ASP A 28 -6.51 -11.70 3.44
N TYR A 29 -6.66 -10.39 3.22
CA TYR A 29 -5.58 -9.42 3.25
C TYR A 29 -5.89 -8.24 4.18
N LYS A 30 -4.85 -7.72 4.81
CA LYS A 30 -4.87 -6.45 5.52
C LYS A 30 -3.81 -5.54 4.93
N VAL A 31 -4.23 -4.59 4.11
CA VAL A 31 -3.33 -3.55 3.57
C VAL A 31 -3.05 -2.55 4.68
N VAL A 32 -1.85 -2.63 5.24
CA VAL A 32 -1.43 -1.83 6.40
C VAL A 32 -1.06 -0.41 5.98
N ALA A 33 -0.38 -0.28 4.83
CA ALA A 33 0.08 0.99 4.33
C ALA A 33 0.30 0.95 2.81
N PHE A 34 0.24 2.14 2.21
CA PHE A 34 0.90 2.41 0.94
C PHE A 34 2.26 3.06 1.20
N THR A 35 3.18 2.88 0.26
CA THR A 35 4.40 3.68 0.16
C THR A 35 4.44 4.36 -1.20
N ALA A 36 4.94 5.58 -1.26
CA ALA A 36 5.07 6.32 -2.50
C ALA A 36 6.46 6.92 -2.65
N ALA A 37 7.07 6.72 -3.82
CA ALA A 37 8.25 7.47 -4.25
C ALA A 37 7.82 8.65 -5.14
N GLN A 38 8.50 9.79 -5.00
CA GLN A 38 8.52 10.84 -6.01
C GLN A 38 7.19 11.61 -6.27
N ILE A 39 6.27 11.67 -5.31
CA ILE A 39 5.10 12.57 -5.40
C ILE A 39 5.18 13.62 -4.28
N PRO A 40 5.46 14.89 -4.61
CA PRO A 40 5.51 15.95 -3.61
C PRO A 40 4.22 16.04 -2.79
N ASN A 41 4.34 16.00 -1.47
CA ASN A 41 3.25 16.17 -0.50
C ASN A 41 2.19 15.05 -0.47
N ILE A 42 2.48 13.83 -0.95
CA ILE A 42 1.58 12.68 -0.77
C ILE A 42 1.86 11.91 0.52
N ASP A 43 3.12 11.93 0.96
CA ASP A 43 3.56 11.35 2.22
C ASP A 43 2.85 12.03 3.40
N GLY A 44 2.42 11.24 4.38
CA GLY A 44 1.62 11.71 5.51
C GLY A 44 0.13 11.88 5.21
N ARG A 45 -0.31 11.70 3.95
CA ARG A 45 -1.73 11.56 3.63
C ARG A 45 -2.24 10.15 3.91
N LYS A 46 -3.55 9.98 3.77
CA LYS A 46 -4.21 8.68 3.79
C LYS A 46 -4.95 8.45 2.49
N TYR A 47 -4.95 7.21 2.04
CA TYR A 47 -5.98 6.73 1.13
C TYR A 47 -7.34 6.90 1.83
N PRO A 48 -8.30 7.65 1.27
CA PRO A 48 -9.49 8.08 2.00
C PRO A 48 -10.38 6.90 2.44
N ALA A 49 -10.87 6.96 3.69
CA ALA A 49 -11.79 5.95 4.24
C ALA A 49 -13.02 5.72 3.33
N VAL A 50 -13.58 6.81 2.79
CA VAL A 50 -14.74 6.78 1.89
C VAL A 50 -14.50 6.00 0.60
N LEU A 51 -13.23 5.79 0.21
CA LEU A 51 -12.84 4.98 -0.95
C LEU A 51 -12.33 3.59 -0.55
N ALA A 52 -11.88 3.43 0.71
CA ALA A 52 -11.22 2.24 1.22
C ALA A 52 -12.20 1.09 1.57
N GLY A 53 -13.47 1.41 1.78
CA GLY A 53 -14.51 0.44 2.13
C GLY A 53 -14.53 0.07 3.62
N GLU A 54 -15.46 -0.82 3.99
CA GLU A 54 -15.81 -1.09 5.41
C GLU A 54 -14.66 -1.65 6.25
N LEU A 55 -13.66 -2.29 5.63
CA LEU A 55 -12.50 -2.85 6.33
C LEU A 55 -11.48 -1.78 6.78
N TYR A 56 -11.62 -0.53 6.31
CA TYR A 56 -10.66 0.56 6.53
C TYR A 56 -11.37 1.88 6.89
N PRO A 57 -12.09 1.94 8.03
CA PRO A 57 -12.88 3.11 8.44
C PRO A 57 -12.03 4.37 8.67
N ASP A 58 -10.73 4.21 8.96
CA ASP A 58 -9.80 5.32 9.20
C ASP A 58 -8.95 5.68 7.97
N GLY A 59 -9.25 5.07 6.82
CA GLY A 59 -8.40 5.10 5.62
C GLY A 59 -7.14 4.26 5.79
N ILE A 60 -6.22 4.36 4.83
CA ILE A 60 -4.95 3.62 4.83
C ILE A 60 -3.80 4.64 4.75
N PRO A 61 -2.82 4.61 5.66
CA PRO A 61 -1.71 5.56 5.65
C PRO A 61 -0.85 5.41 4.40
N ILE A 62 -0.29 6.54 3.95
CA ILE A 62 0.68 6.62 2.86
C ILE A 62 1.97 7.18 3.46
N TYR A 63 3.05 6.40 3.38
CA TYR A 63 4.37 6.77 3.86
C TYR A 63 5.34 7.04 2.71
N ASP A 64 6.44 7.73 3.00
CA ASP A 64 7.58 7.77 2.09
C ASP A 64 8.15 6.36 1.90
N GLU A 65 8.57 6.04 0.68
CA GLU A 65 9.17 4.74 0.37
C GLU A 65 10.46 4.47 1.16
N SER A 66 11.21 5.50 1.60
CA SER A 66 12.38 5.33 2.46
C SER A 66 12.07 4.62 3.78
N GLU A 67 10.82 4.68 4.23
CA GLU A 67 10.35 4.04 5.46
C GLU A 67 10.05 2.55 5.30
N LEU A 68 10.12 2.00 4.08
CA LEU A 68 9.73 0.62 3.76
C LEU A 68 10.34 -0.42 4.71
N VAL A 69 11.66 -0.37 4.90
CA VAL A 69 12.38 -1.36 5.74
C VAL A 69 11.94 -1.27 7.20
N ARG A 70 11.67 -0.06 7.69
CA ARG A 70 11.16 0.16 9.05
C ARG A 70 9.73 -0.37 9.17
N LEU A 71 8.86 -0.02 8.23
CA LEU A 71 7.47 -0.47 8.20
C LEU A 71 7.37 -2.00 8.15
N ILE A 72 8.19 -2.67 7.34
CA ILE A 72 8.20 -4.14 7.27
C ILE A 72 8.44 -4.76 8.65
N LYS A 73 9.39 -4.22 9.41
CA LYS A 73 9.75 -4.72 10.75
C LYS A 73 8.69 -4.36 11.80
N ASP A 74 8.35 -3.08 11.90
CA ASP A 74 7.49 -2.54 12.95
C ASP A 74 6.06 -3.06 12.80
N GLU A 75 5.55 -3.08 11.56
CA GLU A 75 4.19 -3.51 11.25
C GLU A 75 4.09 -5.00 10.93
N LYS A 76 5.17 -5.78 11.05
CA LYS A 76 5.19 -7.23 10.77
C LYS A 76 4.55 -7.56 9.43
N ILE A 77 5.02 -6.90 8.38
CA ILE A 77 4.53 -7.10 7.01
C ILE A 77 4.97 -8.47 6.50
N GLU A 78 4.03 -9.21 5.91
CA GLU A 78 4.25 -10.55 5.34
C GLU A 78 4.42 -10.49 3.82
N GLN A 79 3.77 -9.52 3.16
CA GLN A 79 3.86 -9.32 1.72
C GLN A 79 4.05 -7.86 1.35
N VAL A 80 4.97 -7.61 0.43
CA VAL A 80 5.14 -6.32 -0.24
C VAL A 80 4.72 -6.46 -1.69
N ILE A 81 3.78 -5.64 -2.12
CA ILE A 81 3.25 -5.64 -3.48
C ILE A 81 3.94 -4.53 -4.27
N PHE A 82 4.88 -4.92 -5.12
CA PHE A 82 5.56 -4.03 -6.05
C PHE A 82 4.61 -3.63 -7.19
N ALA A 83 3.99 -2.45 -7.09
CA ALA A 83 2.95 -1.98 -8.00
C ALA A 83 3.41 -0.82 -8.92
N TYR A 84 4.71 -0.71 -9.18
CA TYR A 84 5.21 0.17 -10.24
C TYR A 84 4.87 -0.39 -11.63
N SER A 85 4.71 0.50 -12.61
CA SER A 85 4.39 0.15 -14.01
C SER A 85 5.43 0.63 -15.02
N ASP A 86 6.35 1.48 -14.57
CA ASP A 86 7.34 2.22 -15.34
C ASP A 86 8.78 1.79 -15.03
N VAL A 87 8.96 0.80 -14.15
CA VAL A 87 10.27 0.23 -13.84
C VAL A 87 10.65 -0.81 -14.89
N PRO A 88 11.81 -0.67 -15.56
CA PRO A 88 12.31 -1.66 -16.50
C PRO A 88 12.51 -3.02 -15.83
N HIS A 89 12.25 -4.11 -16.56
CA HIS A 89 12.48 -5.46 -16.03
C HIS A 89 13.94 -5.73 -15.62
N GLU A 90 14.90 -5.01 -16.22
CA GLU A 90 16.34 -5.13 -15.92
C GLU A 90 16.73 -4.52 -14.58
N PHE A 91 15.85 -3.72 -13.98
CA PHE A 91 16.06 -3.05 -12.70
C PHE A 91 15.48 -3.85 -11.52
N VAL A 92 14.82 -4.98 -11.78
CA VAL A 92 14.12 -5.83 -10.79
C VAL A 92 14.97 -7.02 -10.37
#